data_AF-A0A3D0XLS1-F1
#
_entry.id   AF-A0A3D0XLS1-F1
#
_cell.length_a   1.000
_cell.length_b   1.000
_cell.length_c   1.000
_cell.angle_alpha   90.00
_cell.angle_beta   90.00
_cell.angle_gamma   90.00
#
_symmetry.space_group_name_H-M   'P 1'
#
loop_
_entity.id
_entity.type
_entity.pdbx_description
1 polymer ?
#
loop_
_entity_poly.entity_id
_entity_poly.type
_entity_poly.pdbx_seq_one_letter_code
_entity_poly.pdbx_strand_id
1 'polypeptide(L)'
;MPVNLVGIFLSGCRSAWPAVGAGLLLLFILKGGKRNKRVVFIGIGIAVVAVICLLLFPVLVPRESNFPRSVHLREMIWTEAWHIFAARPLFGGGFLGYQLYSVHAGEAFRVHAHNILLDMLDNFGLVGCALIGVYSVRVIFHRIQDFHRDRMIPLFLAVLLATAIHGITDVPILGSQSGTFIMLLLAL
;
A
#
# COMPACT_ATOMS: atom_id res chain seq x y z
N MET A 1 -0.28 -21.06 0.64
CA MET A 1 -0.82 -20.09 -0.35
C MET A 1 -2.35 -19.94 -0.31
N PRO A 2 -3.18 -21.01 -0.21
CA PRO A 2 -4.64 -20.86 -0.23
C PRO A 2 -5.20 -20.03 0.93
N VAL A 3 -4.67 -20.24 2.14
CA VAL A 3 -5.17 -19.60 3.38
C VAL A 3 -5.06 -18.06 3.33
N ASN A 4 -3.99 -17.50 2.75
CA ASN A 4 -3.83 -16.04 2.65
C ASN A 4 -4.83 -15.42 1.66
N LEU A 5 -5.13 -16.09 0.56
CA LEU A 5 -6.13 -15.63 -0.42
C LEU A 5 -7.54 -15.70 0.16
N VAL A 6 -7.85 -16.76 0.91
CA VAL A 6 -9.09 -16.87 1.68
C VAL A 6 -9.15 -15.76 2.73
N GLY A 7 -8.05 -15.44 3.41
CA GLY A 7 -7.97 -14.33 4.36
C GLY A 7 -8.28 -12.97 3.70
N ILE A 8 -7.70 -12.70 2.52
CA ILE A 8 -8.00 -11.47 1.76
C ILE A 8 -9.47 -11.44 1.36
N PHE A 9 -10.03 -12.56 0.89
CA PHE A 9 -11.44 -12.66 0.54
C PHE A 9 -12.35 -12.38 1.74
N LEU A 10 -12.09 -13.03 2.89
CA LEU A 10 -12.84 -12.84 4.13
C LEU A 10 -12.69 -11.43 4.71
N SER A 11 -11.57 -10.75 4.48
CA SER A 11 -11.36 -9.37 4.91
C SER A 11 -12.27 -8.36 4.18
N GLY A 12 -12.72 -8.72 2.97
CA GLY A 12 -13.46 -7.82 2.07
C GLY A 12 -12.62 -6.66 1.53
N CYS A 13 -11.29 -6.68 1.67
CA CYS A 13 -10.41 -5.59 1.25
C CYS A 13 -10.22 -5.59 -0.29
N ARG A 14 -10.84 -4.62 -0.96
CA ARG A 14 -10.79 -4.50 -2.43
C ARG A 14 -9.42 -4.09 -2.95
N SER A 15 -8.70 -3.23 -2.23
CA SER A 15 -7.38 -2.73 -2.65
C SER A 15 -6.25 -3.73 -2.41
N ALA A 16 -6.46 -4.76 -1.58
CA ALA A 16 -5.48 -5.83 -1.37
C ALA A 16 -5.29 -6.69 -2.63
N TRP A 17 -6.36 -6.93 -3.40
CA TRP A 17 -6.30 -7.72 -4.64
C TRP A 17 -5.37 -7.13 -5.71
N PRO A 18 -5.51 -5.86 -6.14
CA PRO A 18 -4.61 -5.26 -7.12
C PRO A 18 -3.18 -5.14 -6.60
N ALA A 19 -3.00 -4.85 -5.30
CA ALA A 19 -1.68 -4.79 -4.67
C ALA A 19 -0.93 -6.13 -4.75
N VAL A 20 -1.57 -7.22 -4.29
CA VAL A 20 -0.99 -8.57 -4.35
C VAL A 20 -0.78 -9.01 -5.79
N GLY A 21 -1.74 -8.73 -6.68
CA GLY A 21 -1.64 -9.05 -8.10
C GLY A 21 -0.42 -8.39 -8.76
N ALA A 22 -0.21 -7.09 -8.51
CA ALA A 22 0.93 -6.36 -9.05
C ALA A 22 2.27 -6.83 -8.48
N GLY A 23 2.35 -7.12 -7.17
CA GLY A 23 3.56 -7.69 -6.55
C GLY A 23 3.91 -9.06 -7.14
N LEU A 24 2.93 -9.97 -7.25
CA LEU A 24 3.12 -11.27 -7.88
C LEU A 24 3.55 -11.13 -9.35
N LEU A 25 2.94 -10.20 -10.08
CA LEU A 25 3.28 -9.93 -11.47
C LEU A 25 4.75 -9.51 -11.61
N LEU A 26 5.19 -8.55 -10.79
CA LEU A 26 6.58 -8.10 -10.78
C LEU A 26 7.53 -9.26 -10.43
N LEU A 27 7.20 -10.06 -9.41
CA LEU A 27 7.99 -11.22 -9.04
C LEU A 27 8.15 -12.21 -10.21
N PHE A 28 7.06 -12.51 -10.93
CA PHE A 28 7.11 -13.41 -12.08
C PHE A 28 7.90 -12.83 -13.26
N ILE A 29 7.84 -11.52 -13.49
CA ILE A 29 8.64 -10.83 -14.51
C ILE A 29 10.13 -10.91 -14.16
N LEU A 30 10.50 -10.58 -12.92
CA LEU A 30 11.89 -10.54 -12.46
C LEU A 30 12.54 -11.93 -12.36
N LYS A 31 11.77 -12.96 -11.99
CA LYS A 31 12.26 -14.34 -11.88
C LYS A 31 12.06 -15.19 -13.14
N GLY A 32 11.36 -14.66 -14.13
CA GLY A 32 10.86 -15.44 -15.26
C GLY A 32 11.80 -15.51 -16.47
N GLY A 33 12.19 -16.71 -16.88
CA GLY A 33 12.79 -16.97 -18.20
C GLY A 33 11.78 -16.82 -19.36
N LYS A 34 12.22 -16.99 -20.62
CA LYS A 34 11.38 -16.81 -21.84
C LYS A 34 10.04 -17.58 -21.80
N ARG A 35 9.98 -18.76 -21.15
CA ARG A 35 8.77 -19.58 -20.96
C ARG A 35 7.78 -18.99 -19.95
N ASN A 36 8.26 -18.20 -18.98
CA ASN A 36 7.44 -17.56 -17.94
C ASN A 36 6.64 -16.37 -18.47
N LYS A 37 7.09 -15.72 -19.56
CA LYS A 37 6.41 -14.55 -20.12
C LYS A 37 4.99 -14.84 -20.63
N ARG A 38 4.73 -16.07 -21.13
CA ARG A 38 3.37 -16.50 -21.52
C ARG A 38 2.46 -16.67 -20.31
N VAL A 39 2.95 -17.26 -19.23
CA VAL A 39 2.21 -17.44 -17.97
C VAL A 39 1.90 -16.10 -17.33
N VAL A 40 2.86 -15.17 -17.33
CA VAL A 40 2.68 -13.78 -16.91
C VAL A 40 1.56 -13.11 -17.69
N PHE A 41 1.58 -13.20 -19.03
CA PHE A 41 0.56 -12.58 -19.89
C PHE A 41 -0.84 -13.15 -19.65
N ILE A 42 -0.95 -14.47 -19.49
CA ILE A 42 -2.21 -15.13 -19.13
C ILE A 42 -2.68 -14.70 -17.74
N GLY A 43 -1.76 -14.60 -16.77
CA GLY A 43 -2.05 -14.13 -15.41
C GLY A 43 -2.54 -12.69 -15.38
N ILE A 44 -1.94 -11.78 -16.16
CA ILE A 44 -2.44 -10.41 -16.34
C ILE A 44 -3.87 -10.44 -16.92
N GLY A 45 -4.11 -11.25 -17.96
CA GLY A 45 -5.43 -11.38 -18.57
C GLY A 45 -6.50 -11.82 -17.56
N ILE A 46 -6.20 -12.85 -16.76
CA ILE A 46 -7.09 -13.32 -15.69
C ILE A 46 -7.31 -12.25 -14.63
N ALA A 47 -6.27 -11.52 -14.22
CA ALA A 47 -6.39 -10.44 -13.23
C ALA A 47 -7.25 -9.28 -13.74
N VAL A 48 -7.07 -8.88 -15.00
CA VAL A 48 -7.89 -7.84 -15.64
C VAL A 48 -9.35 -8.27 -15.72
N VAL A 49 -9.62 -9.52 -16.15
CA VAL A 49 -10.97 -10.08 -16.16
C VAL A 49 -11.56 -10.13 -14.75
N ALA A 50 -10.80 -10.55 -13.75
CA ALA A 50 -11.25 -10.58 -12.36
C ALA A 50 -11.59 -9.17 -11.84
N VAL A 51 -10.75 -8.16 -12.13
CA VAL A 51 -11.03 -6.75 -11.77
C VAL A 51 -12.29 -6.27 -12.47
N ILE A 52 -12.45 -6.51 -13.77
CA ILE A 52 -13.66 -6.15 -14.52
C ILE A 52 -14.89 -6.85 -13.93
N CYS A 53 -14.82 -8.14 -13.62
CA CYS A 53 -15.89 -8.89 -12.97
C CYS A 53 -16.24 -8.32 -11.59
N LEU A 54 -15.25 -7.91 -10.79
CA LEU A 54 -15.48 -7.29 -9.48
C LEU A 54 -16.12 -5.89 -9.61
N LEU A 55 -15.81 -5.14 -10.67
CA LEU A 55 -16.42 -3.84 -10.96
C LEU A 55 -17.86 -3.99 -11.48
N LEU A 56 -18.13 -4.99 -12.32
CA LEU A 56 -19.43 -5.23 -12.93
C LEU A 56 -20.40 -6.00 -12.01
N PHE A 57 -19.87 -6.84 -11.13
CA PHE A 57 -20.65 -7.68 -10.20
C PHE A 57 -20.22 -7.45 -8.75
N PRO A 58 -20.56 -6.28 -8.16
CA PRO A 58 -20.16 -5.92 -6.80
C PRO A 58 -20.69 -6.88 -5.72
N VAL A 59 -21.71 -7.70 -6.05
CA VAL A 59 -22.26 -8.76 -5.17
C VAL A 59 -21.24 -9.87 -4.86
N LEU A 60 -20.20 -10.03 -5.68
CA LEU A 60 -19.16 -11.07 -5.51
C LEU A 60 -18.22 -10.77 -4.34
N VAL A 61 -18.23 -9.56 -3.77
CA VAL A 61 -17.46 -9.20 -2.56
C VAL A 61 -18.43 -9.05 -1.39
N PRO A 62 -18.49 -10.01 -0.46
CA PRO A 62 -19.56 -10.15 0.54
C PRO A 62 -19.61 -9.08 1.65
N ARG A 63 -18.89 -7.97 1.50
CA ARG A 63 -18.91 -6.84 2.43
C ARG A 63 -19.60 -5.63 1.77
N GLU A 64 -20.93 -5.66 1.82
CA GLU A 64 -21.88 -4.52 1.82
C GLU A 64 -21.27 -3.30 2.57
N SER A 65 -21.42 -2.03 2.21
CA SER A 65 -22.51 -1.27 1.59
C SER A 65 -21.93 0.05 1.03
N ASN A 66 -22.40 0.52 -0.13
CA ASN A 66 -22.04 1.82 -0.74
C ASN A 66 -20.54 2.08 -1.02
N PHE A 67 -20.02 1.51 -2.11
CA PHE A 67 -18.74 1.94 -2.70
C PHE A 67 -18.60 3.47 -2.83
N PRO A 68 -19.62 4.23 -3.27
CA PRO A 68 -19.55 5.69 -3.31
C PRO A 68 -19.29 6.31 -1.94
N ARG A 69 -19.89 5.78 -0.87
CA ARG A 69 -19.64 6.23 0.51
C ARG A 69 -18.19 5.97 0.92
N SER A 70 -17.63 4.82 0.54
CA SER A 70 -16.24 4.47 0.85
C SER A 70 -15.23 5.39 0.16
N VAL A 71 -15.54 5.84 -1.06
CA VAL A 71 -14.72 6.82 -1.80
C VAL A 71 -14.89 8.21 -1.19
N HIS A 72 -16.12 8.65 -0.99
CA HIS A 72 -16.42 9.96 -0.40
C HIS A 72 -15.79 10.14 0.99
N LEU A 73 -15.85 9.10 1.82
CA LEU A 73 -15.19 9.10 3.12
C LEU A 73 -13.67 9.30 3.01
N ARG A 74 -13.02 8.71 2.00
CA ARG A 74 -11.58 8.92 1.76
C ARG A 74 -11.29 10.34 1.29
N GLU A 75 -12.14 10.92 0.46
CA GLU A 75 -12.00 12.32 0.06
C GLU A 75 -12.04 13.25 1.27
N MET A 76 -12.97 13.02 2.20
CA MET A 76 -13.03 13.78 3.45
C MET A 76 -11.77 13.60 4.30
N ILE A 77 -11.31 12.36 4.47
CA ILE A 77 -10.09 12.02 5.22
C ILE A 77 -8.86 12.68 4.60
N TRP A 78 -8.71 12.63 3.26
CA TRP A 78 -7.56 13.20 2.57
C TRP A 78 -7.57 14.73 2.57
N THR A 79 -8.76 15.32 2.50
CA THR A 79 -8.93 16.77 2.63
C THR A 79 -8.51 17.22 4.03
N GLU A 80 -8.96 16.51 5.07
CA GLU A 80 -8.58 16.78 6.45
C GLU A 80 -7.07 16.59 6.67
N ALA A 81 -6.50 15.51 6.16
CA ALA A 81 -5.05 15.26 6.19
C ALA A 81 -4.29 16.43 5.56
N TRP A 82 -4.71 16.88 4.37
CA TRP A 82 -4.08 18.02 3.73
C TRP A 82 -4.13 19.30 4.58
N HIS A 83 -5.25 19.56 5.28
CA HIS A 83 -5.35 20.68 6.21
C HIS A 83 -4.42 20.54 7.41
N ILE A 84 -4.32 19.34 7.99
CA ILE A 84 -3.41 19.04 9.11
C ILE A 84 -1.96 19.26 8.70
N PHE A 85 -1.55 18.73 7.55
CA PHE A 85 -0.23 18.93 6.97
C PHE A 85 0.05 20.41 6.68
N ALA A 86 -0.87 21.12 6.01
CA ALA A 86 -0.69 22.52 5.65
C ALA A 86 -0.49 23.43 6.86
N ALA A 87 -1.07 23.08 8.02
CA ALA A 87 -0.83 23.79 9.27
C ALA A 87 0.57 23.55 9.86
N ARG A 88 1.24 22.43 9.53
CA ARG A 88 2.54 22.01 10.10
C ARG A 88 3.46 21.38 9.04
N PRO A 89 3.80 22.10 7.96
CA PRO A 89 4.37 21.48 6.77
C PRO A 89 5.79 20.96 6.95
N LEU A 90 6.58 21.53 7.87
CA LEU A 90 8.00 21.15 8.01
C LEU A 90 8.18 19.88 8.83
N PHE A 91 7.59 19.81 10.01
CA PHE A 91 7.82 18.75 10.99
C PHE A 91 6.58 17.88 11.28
N GLY A 92 5.42 18.23 10.74
CA GLY A 92 4.18 17.51 11.00
C GLY A 92 3.72 17.61 12.45
N GLY A 93 2.91 16.63 12.85
CA GLY A 93 2.23 16.54 14.12
C GLY A 93 2.83 15.56 15.14
N GLY A 94 3.89 14.83 14.77
CA GLY A 94 4.41 13.70 15.53
C GLY A 94 3.68 12.38 15.20
N PHE A 95 4.12 11.28 15.81
CA PHE A 95 3.49 9.97 15.63
C PHE A 95 2.01 10.00 16.04
N LEU A 96 1.12 9.52 15.16
CA LEU A 96 -0.33 9.64 15.25
C LEU A 96 -0.85 11.10 15.12
N GLY A 97 -0.15 11.94 14.37
CA GLY A 97 -0.51 13.32 14.10
C GLY A 97 -1.91 13.45 13.48
N TYR A 98 -2.25 12.62 12.50
CA TYR A 98 -3.60 12.61 11.90
C TYR A 98 -4.69 12.37 12.98
N GLN A 99 -4.51 11.35 13.82
CA GLN A 99 -5.46 11.04 14.89
C GLN A 99 -5.62 12.21 15.86
N LEU A 100 -4.51 12.82 16.27
CA LEU A 100 -4.51 13.91 17.25
C LEU A 100 -5.25 15.13 16.73
N TYR A 101 -5.05 15.48 15.46
CA TYR A 101 -5.57 16.72 14.89
C TYR A 101 -6.92 16.57 14.17
N SER A 102 -7.37 15.35 13.86
CA SER A 102 -8.68 15.08 13.25
C SER A 102 -9.81 14.79 14.26
N VAL A 103 -9.58 14.94 15.57
CA VAL A 103 -10.57 14.63 16.65
C VAL A 103 -11.92 15.31 16.43
N HIS A 104 -11.94 16.50 15.82
CA HIS A 104 -13.15 17.27 15.57
C HIS A 104 -13.62 17.21 14.10
N ALA A 105 -13.01 16.36 13.27
CA ALA A 105 -13.29 16.27 11.83
C ALA A 105 -14.52 15.41 11.47
N GLY A 106 -15.38 15.09 12.44
CA GLY A 106 -16.62 14.34 12.21
C GLY A 106 -16.37 12.97 11.59
N GLU A 107 -16.97 12.70 10.43
CA GLU A 107 -16.83 11.40 9.75
C GLU A 107 -15.38 11.08 9.35
N ALA A 108 -14.54 12.10 9.16
CA ALA A 108 -13.13 11.95 8.78
C ALA A 108 -12.21 11.52 9.94
N PHE A 109 -12.68 11.55 11.19
CA PHE A 109 -11.86 11.14 12.34
C PHE A 109 -11.44 9.67 12.22
N ARG A 110 -10.13 9.41 12.12
CA ARG A 110 -9.53 8.07 12.03
C ARG A 110 -8.17 8.06 12.73
N VAL A 111 -7.60 6.87 12.92
CA VAL A 111 -6.25 6.71 13.47
C VAL A 111 -5.17 7.20 12.49
N HIS A 112 -5.45 7.13 11.18
CA HIS A 112 -4.52 7.45 10.10
C HIS A 112 -5.26 7.90 8.84
N ALA A 113 -4.55 8.58 7.93
CA ALA A 113 -5.13 9.23 6.74
C ALA A 113 -5.51 8.27 5.59
N HIS A 114 -5.44 6.95 5.79
CA HIS A 114 -5.65 5.92 4.77
C HIS A 114 -4.92 6.18 3.43
N ASN A 115 -3.75 6.82 3.50
CA ASN A 115 -2.84 7.05 2.40
C ASN A 115 -1.44 7.25 3.00
N ILE A 116 -0.48 6.39 2.65
CA ILE A 116 0.87 6.42 3.25
C ILE A 116 1.52 7.79 3.14
N LEU A 117 1.41 8.47 1.99
CA LEU A 117 2.09 9.74 1.78
C LEU A 117 1.49 10.86 2.63
N LEU A 118 0.16 10.98 2.63
CA LEU A 118 -0.53 11.97 3.46
C LEU A 118 -0.27 11.70 4.94
N ASP A 119 -0.36 10.43 5.35
CA ASP A 119 -0.11 10.06 6.73
C ASP A 119 1.34 10.34 7.16
N MET A 120 2.33 10.06 6.30
CA MET A 120 3.72 10.43 6.58
C MET A 120 3.90 11.95 6.68
N LEU A 121 3.25 12.72 5.81
CA LEU A 121 3.29 14.18 5.84
C LEU A 121 2.64 14.75 7.12
N ASP A 122 1.50 14.20 7.52
CA ASP A 122 0.82 14.60 8.75
C ASP A 122 1.65 14.28 9.99
N ASN A 123 2.29 13.12 10.01
CA ASN A 123 3.09 12.69 11.16
C ASN A 123 4.45 13.39 11.24
N PHE A 124 5.15 13.56 10.11
CA PHE A 124 6.58 13.92 10.11
C PHE A 124 6.94 15.15 9.26
N GLY A 125 5.97 15.71 8.54
CA GLY A 125 6.18 16.85 7.64
C GLY A 125 7.18 16.55 6.51
N LEU A 126 7.54 17.59 5.77
CA LEU A 126 8.46 17.49 4.64
C LEU A 126 9.84 17.00 5.06
N VAL A 127 10.34 17.42 6.23
CA VAL A 127 11.68 17.06 6.70
C VAL A 127 11.76 15.56 6.99
N GLY A 128 10.82 15.04 7.79
CA GLY A 128 10.84 13.61 8.12
C GLY A 128 10.53 12.73 6.91
N CYS A 129 9.58 13.13 6.05
CA CYS A 129 9.32 12.44 4.78
C CYS A 129 10.56 12.39 3.89
N ALA A 130 11.30 13.49 3.77
CA ALA A 130 12.52 13.54 2.97
C ALA A 130 13.61 12.61 3.53
N LEU A 131 13.82 12.62 4.85
CA LEU A 131 14.81 11.75 5.50
C LEU A 131 14.48 10.26 5.31
N ILE A 132 13.22 9.87 5.54
CA ILE A 132 12.76 8.48 5.34
C ILE A 132 12.85 8.10 3.87
N GLY A 133 12.46 9.00 2.96
CA GLY A 133 12.52 8.80 1.51
C GLY A 133 13.95 8.57 1.04
N VAL A 134 14.89 9.44 1.42
CA VAL A 134 16.32 9.31 1.06
C VAL A 134 16.91 8.01 1.61
N TYR A 135 16.63 7.67 2.86
CA TYR A 135 17.07 6.41 3.46
C TYR A 135 16.53 5.20 2.68
N SER A 136 15.23 5.18 2.41
CA SER A 136 14.56 4.07 1.71
C SER A 136 15.10 3.91 0.29
N VAL A 137 15.25 5.01 -0.47
CA VAL A 137 15.82 4.99 -1.82
C VAL A 137 17.25 4.49 -1.80
N ARG A 138 18.07 4.94 -0.83
CA ARG A 138 19.45 4.47 -0.69
C ARG A 138 19.50 2.96 -0.45
N VAL A 139 18.71 2.43 0.49
CA VAL A 139 18.65 0.99 0.78
C VAL A 139 18.21 0.21 -0.45
N ILE A 140 17.13 0.62 -1.11
CA ILE A 140 16.61 -0.05 -2.31
C ILE A 140 17.67 -0.06 -3.42
N PHE A 141 18.36 1.06 -3.65
CA PHE A 141 19.40 1.15 -4.67
C PHE A 141 20.58 0.22 -4.39
N HIS A 142 21.07 0.17 -3.15
CA HIS A 142 22.15 -0.75 -2.76
C HIS A 142 21.71 -2.21 -2.95
N ARG A 143 20.46 -2.56 -2.58
CA ARG A 143 19.92 -3.92 -2.79
C ARG A 143 19.89 -4.29 -4.26
N ILE A 144 19.41 -3.40 -5.13
CA ILE A 144 19.27 -3.68 -6.57
C ILE A 144 20.64 -3.92 -7.22
N GLN A 145 21.74 -3.38 -6.70
CA GLN A 145 23.08 -3.67 -7.23
C GLN A 145 23.46 -5.14 -7.09
N ASP A 146 22.95 -5.83 -6.06
CA ASP A 146 23.19 -7.26 -5.81
C ASP A 146 22.13 -8.16 -6.48
N PHE A 147 21.30 -7.65 -7.39
CA PHE A 147 20.15 -8.35 -7.98
C PHE A 147 20.46 -9.75 -8.53
N HIS A 148 21.63 -9.93 -9.13
CA HIS A 148 22.04 -11.23 -9.68
C HIS A 148 22.62 -12.18 -8.64
N ARG A 149 23.06 -11.67 -7.49
CA ARG A 149 23.71 -12.43 -6.42
C ARG A 149 22.70 -12.89 -5.38
N ASP A 150 21.74 -12.05 -5.02
CA ASP A 150 20.74 -12.35 -4.02
C ASP A 150 19.37 -12.68 -4.65
N ARG A 151 18.94 -13.94 -4.46
CA ARG A 151 17.68 -14.47 -4.97
C ARG A 151 16.44 -13.88 -4.27
N MET A 152 16.61 -13.15 -3.17
CA MET A 152 15.53 -12.53 -2.40
C MET A 152 15.14 -11.15 -2.94
N ILE A 153 16.00 -10.47 -3.70
CA ILE A 153 15.73 -9.12 -4.21
C ILE A 153 14.45 -9.04 -5.07
N PRO A 154 14.15 -9.99 -5.99
CA PRO A 154 12.87 -9.99 -6.70
C PRO A 154 11.65 -10.04 -5.78
N LEU A 155 11.73 -10.78 -4.67
CA LEU A 155 10.66 -10.87 -3.68
C LEU A 155 10.54 -9.57 -2.88
N PHE A 156 11.67 -9.00 -2.47
CA PHE A 156 11.72 -7.71 -1.79
C PHE A 156 11.06 -6.61 -2.62
N LEU A 157 11.42 -6.48 -3.91
CA LEU A 157 10.82 -5.49 -4.81
C LEU A 157 9.33 -5.74 -5.05
N ALA A 158 8.91 -7.01 -5.13
CA ALA A 158 7.50 -7.39 -5.25
C ALA A 158 6.67 -6.99 -4.02
N VAL A 159 7.20 -7.20 -2.82
CA VAL A 159 6.55 -6.77 -1.56
C VAL A 159 6.49 -5.25 -1.49
N LEU A 160 7.59 -4.55 -1.79
CA LEU A 160 7.60 -3.08 -1.82
C LEU A 160 6.55 -2.50 -2.79
N LEU A 161 6.44 -3.08 -4.00
CA LEU A 161 5.44 -2.66 -4.97
C LEU A 161 4.01 -2.89 -4.45
N ALA A 162 3.75 -4.07 -3.88
CA ALA A 162 2.45 -4.39 -3.31
C ALA A 162 2.09 -3.42 -2.16
N THR A 163 3.05 -3.14 -1.26
CA THR A 163 2.89 -2.16 -0.19
C THR A 163 2.61 -0.76 -0.73
N ALA A 164 3.34 -0.31 -1.76
CA ALA A 164 3.15 1.01 -2.35
C ALA A 164 1.75 1.15 -2.97
N ILE A 165 1.27 0.14 -3.71
CA ILE A 165 -0.06 0.15 -4.33
C ILE A 165 -1.16 0.11 -3.27
N HIS A 166 -1.06 -0.79 -2.28
CA HIS A 166 -2.02 -0.85 -1.19
C HIS A 166 -2.03 0.48 -0.39
N GLY A 167 -0.83 1.05 -0.25
CA GLY A 167 -0.52 2.31 0.41
C GLY A 167 -1.24 3.55 -0.09
N ILE A 168 -1.81 3.50 -1.30
CA ILE A 168 -2.64 4.57 -1.84
C ILE A 168 -3.97 4.66 -1.07
N THR A 169 -4.43 3.55 -0.50
CA THR A 169 -5.77 3.41 0.08
C THR A 169 -5.79 3.00 1.55
N ASP A 170 -4.63 2.69 2.11
CA ASP A 170 -4.45 2.36 3.52
C ASP A 170 -2.99 2.59 3.96
N VAL A 171 -2.67 2.45 5.24
CA VAL A 171 -1.32 2.70 5.80
C VAL A 171 -0.71 1.40 6.37
N PRO A 172 -0.24 0.47 5.52
CA PRO A 172 0.37 -0.77 5.98
C PRO A 172 1.73 -0.58 6.69
N ILE A 173 2.41 0.56 6.51
CA ILE A 173 3.77 0.78 7.04
C ILE A 173 3.76 1.12 8.55
N LEU A 174 2.67 1.66 9.08
CA LEU A 174 2.56 2.00 10.51
C LEU A 174 1.80 0.94 11.33
N GLY A 175 1.33 -0.13 10.69
CA GLY A 175 0.75 -1.26 11.40
C GLY A 175 1.81 -2.03 12.20
N SER A 176 1.49 -2.43 13.43
CA SER A 176 2.44 -3.14 14.32
C SER A 176 3.02 -4.42 13.70
N GLN A 177 2.22 -5.14 12.91
CA GLN A 177 2.63 -6.37 12.24
C GLN A 177 3.31 -6.11 10.89
N SER A 178 2.63 -5.36 10.01
CA SER A 178 3.09 -5.10 8.64
C SER A 178 4.25 -4.11 8.58
N GLY A 179 4.25 -3.09 9.43
CA GLY A 179 5.34 -2.12 9.57
C GLY A 179 6.64 -2.77 10.02
N THR A 180 6.58 -3.60 11.07
CA THR A 180 7.75 -4.35 11.57
C THR A 180 8.32 -5.27 10.50
N PHE A 181 7.46 -5.95 9.73
CA PHE A 181 7.90 -6.80 8.62
C PHE A 181 8.61 -6.00 7.51
N ILE A 182 8.07 -4.84 7.13
CA ILE A 182 8.68 -3.97 6.12
C ILE A 182 10.02 -3.38 6.62
N MET A 183 10.10 -2.97 7.89
CA MET A 183 11.35 -2.50 8.47
C MET A 183 12.43 -3.60 8.51
N LEU A 184 12.05 -4.83 8.87
CA LEU A 184 12.95 -5.98 8.80
C LEU A 184 13.45 -6.22 7.37
N LEU A 185 12.55 -6.17 6.38
CA LEU A 185 12.94 -6.31 4.97
C LEU A 185 13.87 -5.20 4.47
N LEU A 186 13.75 -3.99 5.01
CA LEU A 186 14.68 -2.90 4.70
C LEU A 186 16.04 -3.09 5.41
N ALA A 187 16.06 -3.74 6.58
CA ALA A 187 17.26 -3.98 7.37
C ALA A 187 18.08 -5.21 6.93
N LEU A 188 17.43 -6.28 6.44
CA LEU A 188 18.05 -7.54 5.97
C LEU A 188 18.66 -7.40 4.59
#